data_AF-T0ZUR2-F1
#
_entry.id   AF-T0ZUR2-F1
#
_cell.length_a   1.000
_cell.length_b   1.000
_cell.length_c   1.000
_cell.angle_alpha   90.00
_cell.angle_beta   90.00
_cell.angle_gamma   90.00
#
_symmetry.space_group_name_H-M   'P 1'
#
loop_
_entity.id
_entity.type
_entity.pdbx_description
1 polymer ?
#
loop_
_entity_poly.entity_id
_entity_poly.type
_entity_poly.pdbx_seq_one_letter_code
_entity_poly.pdbx_strand_id
1 'polypeptide(L)'
;GCNVELGVAMSNLFRLENVVTKRRERINSDEEERRRHGYEILTSYRFGQTTPLRGNAIIDDEVAINFSYSQATTLWRINLGWSRRSNPSQNGFGLDIERGYWATRPESDGTVENDDPINSNATKVVVPFVEDTRNSLVVEVQGLPSDSAERMEFMASLQAALKTAIQIQYQLEDNELSAEPLPSNNDRRRLFFYESTEGGAGVLHRLIEEPDALARVARVALELCHVDPETGEDR
;
A
#
# COMPACT_ATOMS: atom_id res chain seq x y z
N GLY A 1 -24.19 -6.41 -5.00
CA GLY A 1 -24.77 -5.09 -5.29
C GLY A 1 -23.95 -4.05 -4.58
N CYS A 2 -23.35 -3.12 -5.31
CA CYS A 2 -22.55 -2.02 -4.77
C CYS A 2 -23.49 -0.94 -4.24
N ASN A 3 -23.79 -0.99 -2.94
CA ASN A 3 -24.59 0.03 -2.25
C ASN A 3 -23.77 0.74 -1.15
N VAL A 4 -22.46 0.83 -1.38
CA VAL A 4 -21.56 1.68 -0.57
C VAL A 4 -21.55 3.03 -1.26
N GLU A 5 -21.88 4.10 -0.54
CA GLU A 5 -21.70 5.46 -1.05
C GLU A 5 -20.27 5.59 -1.58
N LEU A 6 -20.15 5.88 -2.87
CA LEU A 6 -18.87 6.27 -3.44
C LEU A 6 -18.45 7.53 -2.69
N GLY A 7 -17.29 7.46 -2.02
CA GLY A 7 -16.71 8.63 -1.36
C GLY A 7 -16.52 9.78 -2.36
N VAL A 8 -16.26 10.98 -1.83
CA VAL A 8 -16.08 12.19 -2.66
C VAL A 8 -15.04 11.92 -3.75
N ALA A 9 -15.42 12.17 -5.01
CA ALA A 9 -14.52 12.00 -6.15
C ALA A 9 -13.24 12.80 -5.93
N MET A 10 -12.09 12.13 -6.02
CA MET A 10 -10.80 12.79 -5.86
C MET A 10 -10.56 13.69 -7.07
N SER A 11 -10.39 14.99 -6.82
CA SER A 11 -10.14 16.00 -7.84
C SER A 11 -8.65 16.39 -7.87
N ASN A 12 -8.22 16.99 -8.98
CA ASN A 12 -6.86 17.51 -9.16
C ASN A 12 -5.73 16.47 -8.99
N LEU A 13 -5.98 15.22 -9.40
CA LEU A 13 -4.93 14.20 -9.51
C LEU A 13 -3.85 14.66 -10.49
N PHE A 14 -2.60 14.58 -10.05
CA PHE A 14 -1.43 14.99 -10.83
C PHE A 14 -0.44 13.84 -10.96
N ARG A 15 -0.29 13.31 -12.19
CA ARG A 15 0.61 12.19 -12.47
C ARG A 15 2.05 12.70 -12.45
N LEU A 16 2.89 12.08 -11.62
CA LEU A 16 4.32 12.31 -11.64
C LEU A 16 4.97 11.38 -12.69
N GLU A 17 5.41 11.94 -13.82
CA GLU A 17 6.03 11.16 -14.92
C GLU A 17 7.56 11.22 -14.88
N ASN A 18 8.15 12.37 -14.55
CA ASN A 18 9.60 12.59 -14.54
C ASN A 18 10.01 13.30 -13.26
N VAL A 19 10.95 12.72 -12.50
CA VAL A 19 11.56 13.35 -11.33
C VAL A 19 12.99 13.74 -11.71
N VAL A 20 13.26 15.03 -11.89
CA VAL A 20 14.61 15.52 -12.15
C VAL A 20 15.27 15.82 -10.81
N THR A 21 16.36 15.12 -10.49
CA THR A 21 17.17 15.40 -9.30
C THR A 21 18.06 16.63 -9.57
N LYS A 22 17.86 17.72 -8.81
CA LYS A 22 18.78 18.86 -8.79
C LYS A 22 19.61 18.81 -7.50
N ARG A 23 20.94 18.95 -7.62
CA ARG A 23 21.84 19.05 -6.47
C ARG A 23 21.54 20.34 -5.71
N ARG A 24 20.93 20.24 -4.52
CA ARG A 24 20.71 21.33 -3.56
C ARG A 24 21.58 21.08 -2.33
N GLU A 25 22.25 22.10 -1.79
CA GLU A 25 23.09 21.99 -0.59
C GLU A 25 22.28 21.81 0.71
N ARG A 26 20.96 22.02 0.68
CA ARG A 26 20.03 21.82 1.80
C ARG A 26 19.04 20.69 1.49
N ILE A 27 19.50 19.43 1.55
CA ILE A 27 18.62 18.23 1.50
C ILE A 27 17.96 17.98 2.87
N ASN A 28 18.58 18.47 3.95
CA ASN A 28 18.20 18.08 5.31
C ASN A 28 16.73 18.36 5.64
N SER A 29 16.17 19.50 5.22
CA SER A 29 14.82 19.92 5.68
C SER A 29 13.70 19.01 5.18
N ASP A 30 13.60 18.75 3.87
CA ASP A 30 12.49 17.96 3.32
C ASP A 30 12.56 16.49 3.72
N GLU A 31 13.78 15.94 3.80
CA GLU A 31 13.98 14.55 4.22
C GLU A 31 13.76 14.38 5.73
N GLU A 32 14.17 15.36 6.54
CA GLU A 32 13.91 15.39 7.98
C GLU A 32 12.42 15.62 8.28
N GLU A 33 11.71 16.42 7.49
CA GLU A 33 10.25 16.57 7.60
C GLU A 33 9.49 15.31 7.19
N ARG A 34 9.91 14.63 6.10
CA ARG A 34 9.38 13.30 5.73
C ARG A 34 9.55 12.29 6.85
N ARG A 35 10.73 12.29 7.50
CA ARG A 35 11.00 11.43 8.66
C ARG A 35 10.15 11.80 9.88
N ARG A 36 9.86 13.09 10.10
CA ARG A 36 9.08 13.56 11.27
C ARG A 36 7.56 13.33 11.14
N HIS A 37 6.97 13.53 9.95
CA HIS A 37 5.51 13.60 9.78
C HIS A 37 4.91 12.52 8.88
N GLY A 38 5.68 11.97 7.94
CA GLY A 38 5.17 10.99 6.97
C GLY A 38 4.10 11.53 6.02
N TYR A 39 3.75 10.72 5.02
CA TYR A 39 2.64 10.99 4.11
C TYR A 39 1.53 9.97 4.28
N GLU A 40 0.29 10.41 4.11
CA GLU A 40 -0.84 9.50 3.91
C GLU A 40 -0.86 9.07 2.45
N ILE A 41 -0.52 7.79 2.22
CA ILE A 41 -0.56 7.18 0.90
C ILE A 41 -1.82 6.33 0.79
N LEU A 42 -2.63 6.61 -0.22
CA LEU A 42 -3.72 5.74 -0.65
C LEU A 42 -3.21 4.85 -1.77
N THR A 43 -3.35 3.54 -1.57
CA THR A 43 -3.03 2.54 -2.58
C THR A 43 -4.31 2.05 -3.24
N SER A 44 -4.35 2.11 -4.57
CA SER A 44 -5.43 1.57 -5.39
C SER A 44 -4.83 0.67 -6.47
N TYR A 45 -5.58 -0.34 -6.89
CA TYR A 45 -5.14 -1.27 -7.92
C TYR A 45 -6.26 -1.63 -8.89
N ARG A 46 -5.86 -2.06 -10.08
CA ARG A 46 -6.73 -2.69 -11.07
C ARG A 46 -5.99 -3.86 -11.67
N PHE A 47 -6.57 -5.05 -11.56
CA PHE A 47 -6.04 -6.23 -12.24
C PHE A 47 -5.90 -5.98 -13.75
N GLY A 48 -4.96 -6.71 -14.36
CA GLY A 48 -4.73 -6.64 -15.80
C GLY A 48 -5.97 -7.06 -16.60
N GLN A 49 -5.86 -7.03 -17.93
CA GLN A 49 -6.98 -7.42 -18.80
C GLN A 49 -7.30 -8.92 -18.75
N THR A 50 -6.40 -9.75 -18.23
CA THR A 50 -6.63 -11.18 -18.03
C THR A 50 -7.43 -11.42 -16.76
N THR A 51 -8.28 -12.45 -16.78
CA THR A 51 -8.98 -12.88 -15.57
C THR A 51 -7.95 -13.29 -14.50
N PRO A 52 -8.06 -12.80 -13.25
CA PRO A 52 -7.13 -13.18 -12.20
C PRO A 52 -7.22 -14.68 -11.90
N LEU A 53 -6.08 -15.33 -11.65
CA LEU A 53 -6.03 -16.68 -11.11
C LEU A 53 -6.52 -16.65 -9.67
N ARG A 54 -7.29 -17.68 -9.28
CA ARG A 54 -7.88 -17.76 -7.95
C ARG A 54 -7.46 -19.04 -7.24
N GLY A 55 -7.21 -18.92 -5.95
CA GLY A 55 -6.98 -20.04 -5.04
C GLY A 55 -7.72 -19.79 -3.73
N ASN A 56 -8.07 -20.85 -3.01
CA ASN A 56 -8.81 -20.75 -1.76
C ASN A 56 -8.14 -21.62 -0.68
N ALA A 57 -8.12 -21.13 0.56
CA ALA A 57 -7.93 -21.98 1.73
C ALA A 57 -9.30 -22.31 2.33
N ILE A 58 -9.52 -23.58 2.64
CA ILE A 58 -10.80 -24.12 3.10
C ILE A 58 -10.63 -24.67 4.52
N ILE A 59 -11.57 -24.35 5.41
CA ILE A 59 -11.70 -24.89 6.77
C ILE A 59 -13.12 -25.42 6.90
N ASP A 60 -13.30 -26.67 7.32
CA ASP A 60 -14.62 -27.30 7.51
C ASP A 60 -15.57 -27.13 6.31
N ASP A 61 -15.05 -27.36 5.09
CA ASP A 61 -15.74 -27.16 3.81
C ASP A 61 -16.16 -25.71 3.48
N GLU A 62 -15.79 -24.73 4.30
CA GLU A 62 -16.01 -23.31 4.06
C GLU A 62 -14.72 -22.60 3.61
N VAL A 63 -14.86 -21.65 2.67
CA VAL A 63 -13.72 -20.83 2.23
C VAL A 63 -13.34 -19.86 3.34
N ALA A 64 -12.19 -20.09 3.96
CA ALA A 64 -11.62 -19.23 4.99
C ALA A 64 -10.84 -18.05 4.39
N ILE A 65 -10.09 -18.29 3.30
CA ILE A 65 -9.25 -17.27 2.66
C ILE A 65 -9.38 -17.39 1.14
N ASN A 66 -9.68 -16.27 0.48
CA ASN A 66 -9.60 -16.15 -0.97
C ASN A 66 -8.27 -15.51 -1.37
N PHE A 67 -7.67 -16.05 -2.42
CA PHE A 67 -6.47 -15.54 -3.07
C PHE A 67 -6.79 -15.16 -4.50
N SER A 68 -6.40 -13.97 -4.93
CA SER A 68 -6.55 -13.51 -6.32
C SER A 68 -5.25 -12.96 -6.85
N TYR A 69 -4.63 -13.70 -7.77
CA TYR A 69 -3.38 -13.32 -8.43
C TYR A 69 -3.67 -12.72 -9.81
N SER A 70 -2.94 -11.66 -10.16
CA SER A 70 -2.89 -11.15 -11.51
C SER A 70 -1.46 -10.73 -11.83
N GLN A 71 -1.00 -11.12 -13.02
CA GLN A 71 0.13 -10.46 -13.67
C GLN A 71 -0.27 -9.06 -14.12
N ALA A 72 0.70 -8.16 -14.23
CA ALA A 72 0.53 -6.82 -14.79
C ALA A 72 -0.66 -6.02 -14.19
N THR A 73 -0.82 -6.06 -12.87
CA THR A 73 -1.78 -5.23 -12.13
C THR A 73 -1.32 -3.78 -12.16
N THR A 74 -2.19 -2.88 -12.61
CA THR A 74 -1.94 -1.44 -12.49
C THR A 74 -2.07 -1.05 -11.01
N LEU A 75 -1.03 -0.42 -10.48
CA LEU A 75 -0.93 0.06 -9.11
C LEU A 75 -0.84 1.59 -9.13
N TRP A 76 -1.73 2.26 -8.41
CA TRP A 76 -1.65 3.70 -8.16
C TRP A 76 -1.30 3.95 -6.71
N ARG A 77 -0.24 4.73 -6.49
CA ARG A 77 0.06 5.26 -5.16
C ARG A 77 -0.19 6.75 -5.16
N ILE A 78 -1.20 7.15 -4.40
CA ILE A 78 -1.72 8.51 -4.36
C ILE A 78 -1.29 9.12 -3.03
N ASN A 79 -0.55 10.22 -3.07
CA ASN A 79 -0.15 10.92 -1.86
C ASN A 79 -1.22 11.96 -1.52
N LEU A 80 -2.01 11.66 -0.49
CA LEU A 80 -3.12 12.49 -0.04
C LEU A 80 -2.65 13.73 0.72
N GLY A 81 -1.44 13.72 1.28
CA GLY A 81 -0.97 14.80 2.13
C GLY A 81 -0.16 14.29 3.31
N TRP A 82 0.10 15.16 4.28
CA TRP A 82 0.79 14.82 5.52
C TRP A 82 -0.08 13.95 6.43
N SER A 83 0.50 12.93 7.07
CA SER A 83 -0.25 11.99 7.92
C SER A 83 -0.88 12.63 9.16
N ARG A 84 -0.28 13.72 9.69
CA ARG A 84 -0.76 14.44 10.89
C ARG A 84 -1.28 15.86 10.57
N ARG A 85 -2.03 16.02 9.48
CA ARG A 85 -2.62 17.32 9.12
C ARG A 85 -3.80 17.68 10.01
N SER A 86 -4.00 18.98 10.24
CA SER A 86 -5.09 19.52 11.07
C SER A 86 -6.48 19.26 10.49
N ASN A 87 -6.61 19.22 9.16
CA ASN A 87 -7.84 18.88 8.47
C ASN A 87 -7.65 17.69 7.52
N PRO A 88 -8.06 16.46 7.91
CA PRO A 88 -7.96 15.27 7.08
C PRO A 88 -8.71 15.35 5.74
N SER A 89 -9.72 16.21 5.62
CA SER A 89 -10.48 16.37 4.36
C SER A 89 -9.74 17.19 3.30
N GLN A 90 -8.69 17.92 3.67
CA GLN A 90 -7.85 18.65 2.73
C GLN A 90 -6.74 17.75 2.22
N ASN A 91 -6.86 17.34 0.96
CA ASN A 91 -5.86 16.54 0.27
C ASN A 91 -5.01 17.39 -0.68
N GLY A 92 -3.77 16.97 -0.88
CA GLY A 92 -2.86 17.50 -1.88
C GLY A 92 -1.88 18.54 -1.36
N PHE A 93 -1.12 19.10 -2.30
CA PHE A 93 -0.02 20.03 -2.06
C PHE A 93 -0.16 21.21 -3.02
N GLY A 94 0.24 22.40 -2.57
CA GLY A 94 0.36 23.56 -3.45
C GLY A 94 1.50 23.34 -4.45
N LEU A 95 1.23 23.60 -5.73
CA LEU A 95 2.20 23.57 -6.82
C LEU A 95 2.14 24.91 -7.54
N ASP A 96 3.24 25.63 -7.57
CA ASP A 96 3.42 26.77 -8.48
C ASP A 96 3.58 26.22 -9.90
N ILE A 97 2.55 26.37 -10.72
CA ILE A 97 2.50 25.80 -12.08
C ILE A 97 3.36 26.59 -13.09
N GLU A 98 3.76 27.81 -12.75
CA GLU A 98 4.63 28.63 -13.61
C GLU A 98 6.09 28.27 -13.40
N ARG A 99 6.49 28.08 -12.14
CA ARG A 99 7.89 27.81 -11.77
C ARG A 99 8.19 26.32 -11.56
N GLY A 100 7.17 25.48 -11.41
CA GLY A 100 7.32 24.05 -11.18
C GLY A 100 7.84 23.68 -9.78
N TYR A 101 7.63 24.54 -8.78
CA TYR A 101 8.04 24.31 -7.41
C TYR A 101 6.83 23.99 -6.51
N TRP A 102 7.02 23.06 -5.58
CA TRP A 102 6.07 22.82 -4.50
C TRP A 102 6.02 24.03 -3.56
N ALA A 103 4.82 24.44 -3.16
CA ALA A 103 4.64 25.46 -2.14
C ALA A 103 5.13 24.91 -0.79
N THR A 104 5.88 25.72 -0.05
CA THR A 104 6.30 25.40 1.31
C THR A 104 5.07 25.26 2.21
N ARG A 105 5.14 24.36 3.19
CA ARG A 105 4.09 24.09 4.17
C ARG A 105 3.54 25.41 4.76
N PRO A 106 2.21 25.63 4.81
CA PRO A 106 1.67 26.58 5.77
C PRO A 106 1.93 25.98 7.15
N GLU A 107 2.67 26.68 8.03
CA GLU A 107 2.85 26.21 9.39
C GLU A 107 1.49 25.97 10.05
N SER A 108 1.47 25.07 11.03
CA SER A 108 0.27 24.58 11.72
C SER A 108 -0.57 25.66 12.43
N ASP A 109 -0.21 26.93 12.30
CA ASP A 109 -0.91 28.10 12.81
C ASP A 109 -1.45 29.05 11.73
N GLY A 110 -1.37 28.67 10.43
CA GLY A 110 -1.85 29.51 9.34
C GLY A 110 -0.99 30.75 9.10
N THR A 111 0.20 30.85 9.71
CA THR A 111 1.17 31.88 9.35
C THR A 111 2.08 31.33 8.26
N VAL A 112 2.02 31.98 7.10
CA VAL A 112 2.99 31.77 6.02
C VAL A 112 4.05 32.84 6.26
N GLU A 113 5.19 32.49 6.86
CA GLU A 113 6.39 33.32 6.69
C GLU A 113 6.87 33.15 5.24
N ASN A 114 6.22 33.93 4.37
CA ASN A 114 6.58 34.08 2.97
C ASN A 114 7.86 34.93 2.91
N ASP A 115 9.02 34.29 2.93
CA ASP A 115 10.28 34.94 2.55
C ASP A 115 10.49 34.91 1.02
N ASP A 116 9.55 34.29 0.28
CA ASP A 116 9.46 34.36 -1.18
C ASP A 116 8.06 34.86 -1.58
N PRO A 117 7.93 35.89 -2.44
CA PRO A 117 6.64 36.30 -2.97
C PRO A 117 6.12 35.21 -3.91
N ILE A 118 5.38 34.25 -3.35
CA ILE A 118 4.53 33.35 -4.11
C ILE A 118 3.49 34.22 -4.79
N ASN A 119 3.50 34.23 -6.12
CA ASN A 119 2.46 34.89 -6.91
C ASN A 119 1.19 34.04 -6.73
N SER A 120 0.32 34.45 -5.80
CA SER A 120 -0.82 33.64 -5.30
C SER A 120 -1.79 33.14 -6.36
N ASN A 121 -1.77 33.74 -7.56
CA ASN A 121 -2.59 33.31 -8.70
C ASN A 121 -2.03 32.09 -9.46
N ALA A 122 -0.76 31.72 -9.29
CA ALA A 122 -0.11 30.62 -10.01
C ALA A 122 -0.07 29.29 -9.22
N THR A 123 -0.43 29.31 -7.93
CA THR A 123 -0.41 28.10 -7.10
C THR A 123 -1.72 27.31 -7.23
N LYS A 124 -1.63 26.02 -7.58
CA LYS A 124 -2.76 25.09 -7.59
C LYS A 124 -2.55 23.97 -6.58
N VAL A 125 -3.62 23.56 -5.89
CA VAL A 125 -3.60 22.38 -5.04
C VAL A 125 -3.78 21.14 -5.90
N VAL A 126 -2.80 20.25 -5.88
CA VAL A 126 -2.80 19.00 -6.65
C VAL A 126 -2.56 17.79 -5.74
N VAL A 127 -3.12 16.64 -6.11
CA VAL A 127 -2.92 15.37 -5.40
C VAL A 127 -1.98 14.50 -6.23
N PRO A 128 -0.69 14.43 -5.89
CA PRO A 128 0.28 13.71 -6.70
C PRO A 128 0.07 12.20 -6.60
N PHE A 129 0.22 11.53 -7.73
CA PHE A 129 0.22 10.07 -7.78
C PHE A 129 1.26 9.55 -8.75
N VAL A 130 1.68 8.31 -8.51
CA VAL A 130 2.47 7.50 -9.44
C VAL A 130 1.67 6.28 -9.87
N GLU A 131 1.92 5.83 -11.08
CA GLU A 131 1.35 4.63 -11.66
C GLU A 131 2.47 3.65 -11.96
N ASP A 132 2.26 2.39 -11.59
CA ASP A 132 3.19 1.29 -11.81
C ASP A 132 2.41 0.05 -12.27
N THR A 133 3.10 -0.94 -12.83
CA THR A 133 2.52 -2.20 -13.27
C THR A 133 3.29 -3.36 -12.68
N ARG A 134 2.68 -4.11 -11.77
CA ARG A 134 3.34 -5.17 -10.98
C ARG A 134 2.54 -6.46 -10.98
N ASN A 135 3.21 -7.59 -10.77
CA ASN A 135 2.53 -8.82 -10.39
C ASN A 135 2.00 -8.66 -8.96
N SER A 136 0.76 -9.08 -8.73
CA SER A 136 0.11 -8.89 -7.44
C SER A 136 -0.71 -10.09 -6.98
N LEU A 137 -0.83 -10.23 -5.66
CA LEU A 137 -1.70 -11.19 -4.99
C LEU A 137 -2.56 -10.44 -3.96
N VAL A 138 -3.88 -10.57 -4.09
CA VAL A 138 -4.84 -10.08 -3.10
C VAL A 138 -5.28 -11.24 -2.21
N VAL A 139 -5.23 -11.04 -0.90
CA VAL A 139 -5.66 -12.00 0.13
C VAL A 139 -6.88 -11.43 0.87
N GLU A 140 -7.97 -12.17 0.89
CA GLU A 140 -9.23 -11.80 1.55
C GLU A 140 -9.68 -12.88 2.54
N VAL A 141 -9.61 -12.57 3.83
CA VAL A 141 -10.09 -13.47 4.89
C VAL A 141 -11.59 -13.32 5.07
N GLN A 142 -12.30 -14.45 5.09
CA GLN A 142 -13.75 -14.52 5.25
C GLN A 142 -14.14 -14.63 6.74
N GLY A 143 -15.40 -14.33 7.06
CA GLY A 143 -15.96 -14.55 8.40
C GLY A 143 -15.52 -13.56 9.49
N LEU A 144 -14.49 -12.73 9.26
CA LEU A 144 -14.08 -11.72 10.23
C LEU A 144 -15.12 -10.58 10.36
N PRO A 145 -15.38 -10.03 11.56
CA PRO A 145 -16.24 -8.85 11.74
C PRO A 145 -15.64 -7.63 11.03
N SER A 146 -16.43 -6.89 10.24
CA SER A 146 -15.94 -5.82 9.34
C SER A 146 -15.37 -4.57 10.03
N ASP A 147 -15.56 -4.42 11.35
CA ASP A 147 -15.09 -3.27 12.13
C ASP A 147 -14.83 -3.70 13.59
N SER A 148 -13.76 -4.50 13.78
CA SER A 148 -13.33 -4.94 15.11
C SER A 148 -11.83 -4.76 15.30
N ALA A 149 -11.42 -4.43 16.53
CA ALA A 149 -10.01 -4.44 16.92
C ALA A 149 -9.36 -5.81 16.65
N GLU A 150 -10.12 -6.88 16.85
CA GLU A 150 -9.72 -8.25 16.53
C GLU A 150 -9.36 -8.44 15.05
N ARG A 151 -10.18 -7.94 14.10
CA ARG A 151 -9.82 -7.97 12.67
C ARG A 151 -8.51 -7.24 12.44
N MET A 152 -8.34 -6.08 13.04
CA MET A 152 -7.17 -5.23 12.83
C MET A 152 -5.89 -5.92 13.29
N GLU A 153 -5.91 -6.49 14.49
CA GLU A 153 -4.80 -7.24 15.07
C GLU A 153 -4.50 -8.50 14.25
N PHE A 154 -5.54 -9.30 13.95
CA PHE A 154 -5.39 -10.52 13.16
C PHE A 154 -4.80 -10.25 11.77
N MET A 155 -5.35 -9.29 11.03
CA MET A 155 -4.90 -8.97 9.68
C MET A 155 -3.50 -8.36 9.67
N ALA A 156 -3.11 -7.61 10.72
CA ALA A 156 -1.75 -7.11 10.86
C ALA A 156 -0.75 -8.24 11.09
N SER A 157 -1.07 -9.17 12.00
CA SER A 157 -0.24 -10.36 12.25
C SER A 157 -0.14 -11.25 11.01
N LEU A 158 -1.27 -11.52 10.34
CA LEU A 158 -1.31 -12.30 9.10
C LEU A 158 -0.47 -11.66 7.99
N GLN A 159 -0.55 -10.33 7.82
CA GLN A 159 0.27 -9.61 6.84
C GLN A 159 1.76 -9.80 7.10
N ALA A 160 2.19 -9.58 8.35
CA ALA A 160 3.59 -9.70 8.72
C ALA A 160 4.10 -11.14 8.56
N ALA A 161 3.33 -12.12 9.05
CA ALA A 161 3.68 -13.54 8.98
C ALA A 161 3.76 -14.02 7.53
N LEU A 162 2.73 -13.76 6.70
CA LEU A 162 2.74 -14.17 5.30
C LEU A 162 3.83 -13.49 4.48
N LYS A 163 4.04 -12.17 4.64
CA LYS A 163 5.11 -11.47 3.91
C LYS A 163 6.46 -12.12 4.20
N THR A 164 6.77 -12.28 5.50
CA THR A 164 8.04 -12.83 5.96
C THR A 164 8.21 -14.28 5.54
N ALA A 165 7.15 -15.09 5.63
CA ALA A 165 7.18 -16.50 5.24
C ALA A 165 7.41 -16.68 3.73
N ILE A 166 6.78 -15.85 2.89
CA ILE A 166 7.03 -15.85 1.44
C ILE A 166 8.49 -15.48 1.17
N GLN A 167 9.01 -14.45 1.83
CA GLN A 167 10.40 -14.03 1.67
C GLN A 167 11.39 -15.14 2.05
N ILE A 168 11.17 -15.82 3.17
CA ILE A 168 12.03 -16.93 3.60
C ILE A 168 11.92 -18.12 2.64
N GLN A 169 10.69 -18.55 2.33
CA GLN A 169 10.44 -19.74 1.53
C GLN A 169 11.00 -19.63 0.10
N TYR A 170 11.04 -18.41 -0.45
CA TYR A 170 11.53 -18.14 -1.80
C TYR A 170 12.83 -17.34 -1.84
N GLN A 171 13.48 -17.12 -0.69
CA GLN A 171 14.75 -16.42 -0.54
C GLN A 171 14.75 -15.01 -1.17
N LEU A 172 13.67 -14.26 -0.94
CA LEU A 172 13.53 -12.89 -1.43
C LEU A 172 14.18 -11.88 -0.46
N GLU A 173 14.77 -10.83 -1.02
CA GLU A 173 15.19 -9.66 -0.26
C GLU A 173 13.98 -8.79 0.18
N ASP A 174 14.17 -7.91 1.15
CA ASP A 174 13.06 -7.13 1.72
C ASP A 174 12.39 -6.17 0.71
N ASN A 175 13.18 -5.70 -0.26
CA ASN A 175 12.73 -4.80 -1.33
C ASN A 175 12.08 -5.53 -2.51
N GLU A 176 12.05 -6.86 -2.55
CA GLU A 176 11.50 -7.64 -3.67
C GLU A 176 10.00 -7.93 -3.52
N LEU A 177 9.51 -7.96 -2.28
CA LEU A 177 8.10 -8.20 -1.98
C LEU A 177 7.55 -7.12 -1.06
N SER A 178 6.50 -6.45 -1.49
CA SER A 178 5.75 -5.50 -0.66
C SER A 178 4.39 -6.06 -0.28
N ALA A 179 3.92 -5.68 0.90
CA ALA A 179 2.64 -6.08 1.45
C ALA A 179 1.98 -4.88 2.11
N GLU A 180 0.77 -4.52 1.66
CA GLU A 180 0.02 -3.38 2.15
C GLU A 180 -1.40 -3.80 2.56
N PRO A 181 -1.92 -3.31 3.69
CA PRO A 181 -3.32 -3.48 4.01
C PRO A 181 -4.17 -2.51 3.20
N LEU A 182 -5.32 -2.99 2.71
CA LEU A 182 -6.28 -2.18 1.97
C LEU A 182 -7.64 -2.07 2.70
N PRO A 183 -8.28 -0.88 2.66
CA PRO A 183 -7.79 0.34 2.01
C PRO A 183 -6.72 1.11 2.80
N SER A 184 -6.50 0.81 4.09
CA SER A 184 -5.49 1.51 4.89
C SER A 184 -4.98 0.69 6.10
N ASN A 185 -3.96 1.21 6.79
CA ASN A 185 -3.47 0.62 8.03
C ASN A 185 -4.52 0.60 9.18
N ASN A 186 -5.52 1.47 9.10
CA ASN A 186 -6.61 1.59 10.09
C ASN A 186 -7.90 0.91 9.62
N ASP A 187 -7.91 0.32 8.43
CA ASP A 187 -9.02 -0.42 7.85
C ASP A 187 -8.46 -1.56 7.00
N ARG A 188 -8.18 -2.70 7.65
CA ARG A 188 -7.48 -3.86 7.07
C ARG A 188 -8.49 -4.88 6.54
N ARG A 189 -9.14 -4.58 5.41
CA ARG A 189 -10.13 -5.47 4.80
C ARG A 189 -9.50 -6.58 3.97
N ARG A 190 -8.39 -6.25 3.30
CA ARG A 190 -7.64 -7.16 2.42
C ARG A 190 -6.15 -6.89 2.57
N LEU A 191 -5.34 -7.87 2.20
CA LEU A 191 -3.90 -7.70 2.09
C LEU A 191 -3.52 -7.72 0.61
N PHE A 192 -2.74 -6.72 0.18
CA PHE A 192 -2.26 -6.57 -1.18
C PHE A 192 -0.76 -6.78 -1.21
N PHE A 193 -0.34 -7.87 -1.82
CA PHE A 193 1.06 -8.20 -2.06
C PHE A 193 1.40 -7.86 -3.50
N TYR A 194 2.58 -7.28 -3.73
CA TYR A 194 3.09 -7.05 -5.07
C TYR A 194 4.62 -7.20 -5.13
N GLU A 195 5.11 -7.68 -6.26
CA GLU A 195 6.54 -7.84 -6.52
C GLU A 195 7.13 -6.47 -6.85
N SER A 196 8.10 -6.01 -6.04
CA SER A 196 8.62 -4.64 -6.07
C SER A 196 9.82 -4.46 -7.00
N THR A 197 10.39 -5.55 -7.51
CA THR A 197 11.45 -5.53 -8.54
C THR A 197 10.88 -5.48 -9.95
N GLU A 198 11.61 -4.80 -10.86
CA GLU A 198 11.25 -4.75 -12.27
C GLU A 198 11.39 -6.15 -12.88
N GLY A 199 10.35 -6.62 -13.60
CA GLY A 199 10.27 -7.99 -14.11
C GLY A 199 9.65 -9.01 -13.14
N GLY A 200 9.59 -8.70 -11.84
CA GLY A 200 8.97 -9.54 -10.82
C GLY A 200 9.72 -10.84 -10.52
N ALA A 201 9.72 -11.28 -9.26
CA ALA A 201 10.33 -12.55 -8.87
C ALA A 201 9.53 -13.78 -9.38
N GLY A 202 8.30 -13.58 -9.85
CA GLY A 202 7.39 -14.66 -10.27
C GLY A 202 6.88 -15.53 -9.13
N VAL A 203 7.21 -15.19 -7.88
CA VAL A 203 6.86 -15.95 -6.68
C VAL A 203 5.35 -15.94 -6.45
N LEU A 204 4.69 -14.79 -6.66
CA LEU A 204 3.25 -14.68 -6.42
C LEU A 204 2.43 -15.56 -7.38
N HIS A 205 2.94 -15.80 -8.60
CA HIS A 205 2.33 -16.72 -9.55
C HIS A 205 2.43 -18.17 -9.05
N ARG A 206 3.63 -18.56 -8.64
CA ARG A 206 3.92 -19.91 -8.12
C ARG A 206 3.08 -20.27 -6.91
N LEU A 207 2.80 -19.29 -6.02
CA LEU A 207 1.91 -19.50 -4.88
C LEU A 207 0.53 -20.02 -5.27
N ILE A 208 -0.01 -19.61 -6.42
CA ILE A 208 -1.35 -20.00 -6.87
C ILE A 208 -1.31 -21.20 -7.83
N GLU A 209 -0.26 -21.33 -8.63
CA GLU A 209 -0.16 -22.40 -9.62
C GLU A 209 0.33 -23.72 -9.02
N GLU A 210 1.29 -23.67 -8.09
CA GLU A 210 1.83 -24.88 -7.47
C GLU A 210 0.91 -25.39 -6.33
N PRO A 211 0.42 -26.64 -6.40
CA PRO A 211 -0.59 -27.14 -5.47
C PRO A 211 -0.24 -27.04 -3.98
N ASP A 212 1.04 -27.12 -3.63
CA ASP A 212 1.55 -27.16 -2.27
C ASP A 212 2.30 -25.89 -1.85
N ALA A 213 2.46 -24.90 -2.74
CA ALA A 213 3.24 -23.70 -2.47
C ALA A 213 2.67 -22.86 -1.30
N LEU A 214 1.35 -22.63 -1.28
CA LEU A 214 0.71 -21.93 -0.17
C LEU A 214 0.84 -22.70 1.14
N ALA A 215 0.75 -24.04 1.11
CA ALA A 215 0.90 -24.87 2.30
C ALA A 215 2.33 -24.80 2.88
N ARG A 216 3.36 -24.77 2.03
CA ARG A 216 4.75 -24.56 2.46
C ARG A 216 4.93 -23.18 3.12
N VAL A 217 4.39 -22.12 2.51
CA VAL A 217 4.42 -20.77 3.09
C VAL A 217 3.67 -20.71 4.42
N ALA A 218 2.50 -21.35 4.52
CA ALA A 218 1.72 -21.39 5.75
C ALA A 218 2.48 -22.08 6.90
N ARG A 219 3.19 -23.19 6.61
CA ARG A 219 4.06 -23.84 7.61
C ARG A 219 5.14 -22.89 8.11
N VAL A 220 5.86 -22.21 7.21
CA VAL A 220 6.89 -21.23 7.59
C VAL A 220 6.28 -20.08 8.40
N ALA A 221 5.09 -19.61 8.04
CA ALA A 221 4.38 -18.56 8.78
C ALA A 221 4.04 -18.99 10.21
N LEU A 222 3.56 -20.23 10.40
CA LEU A 222 3.29 -20.78 11.74
C LEU A 222 4.57 -20.91 12.57
N GLU A 223 5.65 -21.40 11.97
CA GLU A 223 6.95 -21.49 12.65
C GLU A 223 7.48 -20.12 13.10
N LEU A 224 7.33 -19.08 12.26
CA LEU A 224 7.67 -17.70 12.62
C LEU A 224 6.84 -17.16 13.79
N CYS A 225 5.61 -17.64 13.92
CA CYS A 225 4.72 -17.30 15.03
C CYS A 225 4.93 -18.19 16.26
N HIS A 226 5.94 -19.07 16.28
CA HIS A 226 6.16 -20.06 17.33
C HIS A 226 5.00 -21.05 17.52
N VAL A 227 4.28 -21.37 16.45
CA VAL A 227 3.22 -22.38 16.44
C VAL A 227 3.73 -23.63 15.73
N ASP A 228 3.45 -24.80 16.29
CA ASP A 228 3.74 -26.06 15.63
C ASP A 228 2.81 -26.26 14.41
N PRO A 229 3.33 -26.40 13.19
CA PRO A 229 2.48 -26.49 12.00
C PRO A 229 1.65 -27.78 11.89
N GLU A 230 1.99 -28.83 12.63
CA GLU A 230 1.24 -30.09 12.64
C GLU A 230 0.12 -30.08 13.68
N THR A 231 0.37 -29.51 14.86
CA THR A 231 -0.57 -29.58 15.99
C THR A 231 -1.37 -28.29 16.19
N GLY A 232 -0.87 -27.14 15.73
CA GLY A 232 -1.43 -25.83 16.00
C GLY A 232 -1.20 -25.34 17.43
N GLU A 233 -0.35 -26.02 18.21
CA GLU A 233 0.00 -25.64 19.58
C GLU A 233 1.20 -24.68 19.62
N ASP A 234 1.22 -23.79 20.62
CA ASP A 234 2.36 -22.91 20.88
C ASP A 234 3.60 -23.74 21.27
N ARG A 235 4.76 -23.35 20.73
CA ARG A 235 6.08 -23.91 21.05
C ARG A 235 6.78 -23.15 22.17
#